data_AF-A0A1S3JXE0-F1
#
_entry.id   AF-A0A1S3JXE0-F1
#
_cell.length_a   1.000
_cell.length_b   1.000
_cell.length_c   1.000
_cell.angle_alpha   90.00
_cell.angle_beta   90.00
_cell.angle_gamma   90.00
#
_symmetry.space_group_name_H-M   'P 1'
#
loop_
_entity.id
_entity.type
_entity.pdbx_description
1 polymer ?
#
loop_
_entity_poly.entity_id
_entity_poly.type
_entity_poly.pdbx_seq_one_letter_code
_entity_poly.pdbx_strand_id
1 'polypeptide(L)'
;MAESFCTSVAPAASMVYAVRRNCSGQTPTCDGVCRALAGTMREDVKGNMGYSGSGCYEAIHIYKQRPRFAVNHDYPQPDAMKLGLKIYRYGQRAGCGWKANHCGPNYCCCRVW
;
A
#
# COMPACT_ATOMS: atom_id res chain seq x y z
N MET A 1 -2.67 -4.32 -7.33
CA MET A 1 -2.26 -5.18 -6.19
C MET A 1 -1.97 -4.38 -4.93
N ALA A 2 -1.04 -3.41 -4.93
CA ALA A 2 -0.80 -2.59 -3.74
C ALA A 2 -2.10 -1.90 -3.29
N GLU A 3 -2.80 -1.23 -4.21
CA GLU A 3 -4.16 -0.71 -4.00
C GLU A 3 -5.09 -1.76 -3.42
N SER A 4 -5.26 -2.89 -4.13
CA SER A 4 -6.18 -3.96 -3.73
C SER A 4 -5.91 -4.48 -2.32
N PHE A 5 -4.64 -4.62 -1.94
CA PHE A 5 -4.24 -5.01 -0.59
C PHE A 5 -4.58 -3.91 0.42
N CYS A 6 -4.19 -2.67 0.15
CA CYS A 6 -4.48 -1.57 1.06
C CYS A 6 -5.99 -1.43 1.28
N THR A 7 -6.80 -1.52 0.22
CA THR A 7 -8.26 -1.46 0.32
C THR A 7 -8.81 -2.61 1.17
N SER A 8 -8.31 -3.84 1.01
CA SER A 8 -8.82 -5.01 1.75
C SER A 8 -8.49 -4.99 3.24
N VAL A 9 -7.47 -4.24 3.66
CA VAL A 9 -7.04 -4.14 5.07
C VAL A 9 -7.36 -2.78 5.70
N ALA A 10 -8.15 -1.95 5.03
CA ALA A 10 -8.61 -0.69 5.59
C ALA A 10 -9.50 -0.94 6.82
N PRO A 11 -9.23 -0.29 7.97
CA PRO A 11 -9.94 -0.61 9.21
C PRO A 11 -11.36 -0.02 9.27
N ALA A 12 -11.74 0.82 8.32
CA ALA A 12 -13.08 1.39 8.17
C ALA A 12 -13.31 1.88 6.74
N ALA A 13 -14.57 2.14 6.39
CA ALA A 13 -14.94 2.79 5.13
C ALA A 13 -14.16 4.10 4.96
N SER A 14 -13.37 4.18 3.91
CA SER A 14 -12.47 5.31 3.63
C SER A 14 -11.98 5.25 2.18
N MET A 15 -11.54 6.39 1.67
CA MET A 15 -10.81 6.44 0.40
C MET A 15 -9.36 6.02 0.66
N VAL A 16 -8.86 5.08 -0.13
CA VAL A 16 -7.59 4.39 0.11
C VAL A 16 -6.64 4.59 -1.06
N TYR A 17 -5.37 4.86 -0.73
CA TYR A 17 -4.27 4.96 -1.68
C TYR A 17 -3.10 4.08 -1.23
N ALA A 18 -2.49 3.35 -2.15
CA ALA A 18 -1.22 2.67 -1.94
C ALA A 18 -0.09 3.49 -2.56
N VAL A 19 0.61 4.23 -1.70
CA VAL A 19 1.67 5.13 -2.13
C VAL A 19 2.99 4.38 -2.17
N ARG A 20 3.67 4.40 -3.32
CA ARG A 20 5.03 3.85 -3.45
C ARG A 20 6.00 4.70 -2.64
N ARG A 21 6.77 4.05 -1.76
CA ARG A 21 7.83 4.69 -0.98
C ARG A 21 9.17 4.59 -1.72
N ASN A 22 9.96 5.67 -1.72
CA ASN A 22 11.32 5.63 -2.26
C ASN A 22 12.22 4.77 -1.36
N CYS A 23 13.26 4.15 -1.91
CA CYS A 23 14.19 3.34 -1.13
C CYS A 23 15.57 4.00 -1.13
N SER A 24 15.68 5.12 -0.43
CA SER A 24 16.94 5.80 -0.13
C SER A 24 17.13 5.92 1.39
N GLY A 25 18.38 6.03 1.85
CA GLY A 25 18.72 6.11 3.28
C GLY A 25 18.10 7.29 4.05
N GLN A 26 17.46 8.23 3.35
CA GLN A 26 16.78 9.40 3.92
C GLN A 26 15.27 9.39 3.69
N THR A 27 14.68 8.23 3.36
CA THR A 27 13.27 8.21 2.97
C THR A 27 12.34 8.41 4.18
N PRO A 28 11.37 9.34 4.11
CA PRO A 28 10.37 9.52 5.15
C PRO A 28 9.64 8.23 5.51
N THR A 29 9.15 8.14 6.74
CA THR A 29 8.26 7.05 7.19
C THR A 29 6.97 7.05 6.39
N CYS A 30 6.23 5.95 6.40
CA CYS A 30 4.92 5.92 5.77
C CYS A 30 3.93 6.91 6.40
N ASP A 31 4.04 7.18 7.71
CA ASP A 31 3.32 8.30 8.33
C ASP A 31 3.69 9.65 7.71
N GLY A 32 4.99 9.90 7.50
CA GLY A 32 5.47 11.12 6.85
C GLY A 32 4.95 11.25 5.41
N VAL A 33 4.99 10.15 4.65
CA VAL A 33 4.47 10.08 3.28
C VAL A 33 2.98 10.39 3.23
N CYS A 34 2.16 9.71 4.04
CA CYS A 34 0.71 9.92 4.02
C CYS A 34 0.32 11.33 4.52
N ARG A 35 1.07 11.92 5.47
CA ARG A 35 0.85 13.32 5.89
C ARG A 35 1.23 14.32 4.80
N ALA A 36 2.35 14.10 4.11
CA ALA A 36 2.78 14.98 3.02
C ALA A 36 1.77 15.00 1.86
N LEU A 37 1.13 13.86 1.58
CA LEU A 37 0.12 13.73 0.52
C LEU A 37 -1.31 14.04 0.97
N ALA A 38 -1.52 14.42 2.23
CA ALA A 38 -2.85 14.67 2.78
C ALA A 38 -3.66 15.70 1.96
N GLY A 39 -3.02 16.80 1.55
CA GLY A 39 -3.64 17.83 0.71
C GLY A 39 -4.10 17.25 -0.63
N THR A 40 -3.20 16.60 -1.36
CA THR A 40 -3.47 15.99 -2.66
C THR A 40 -4.58 14.94 -2.58
N MET A 41 -4.53 14.03 -1.59
CA MET A 41 -5.57 13.01 -1.43
C MET A 41 -6.93 13.64 -1.10
N ARG A 42 -6.97 14.69 -0.27
CA ARG A 42 -8.21 15.42 0.04
C ARG A 42 -8.78 16.14 -1.18
N GLU A 43 -7.91 16.71 -2.01
CA GLU A 43 -8.31 17.38 -3.25
C GLU A 43 -8.87 16.40 -4.28
N ASP A 44 -8.26 15.24 -4.43
CA ASP A 44 -8.73 14.17 -5.33
C ASP A 44 -10.15 13.69 -4.99
N VAL A 45 -10.52 13.73 -3.70
CA VAL A 45 -11.84 13.31 -3.21
C VAL A 45 -12.80 14.48 -2.92
N LYS A 46 -12.42 15.73 -3.26
CA LYS A 46 -13.30 16.90 -3.06
C LYS A 46 -14.64 16.69 -3.77
N GLY A 47 -15.73 16.90 -3.04
CA GLY A 47 -17.10 16.70 -3.52
C GLY A 47 -17.75 15.38 -3.09
N ASN A 48 -16.98 14.40 -2.59
CA ASN A 48 -17.50 13.07 -2.32
C ASN A 48 -17.84 12.75 -0.85
N MET A 49 -17.39 13.51 0.16
CA MET A 49 -17.80 13.42 1.59
C MET A 49 -16.99 14.43 2.42
N GLY A 50 -17.51 14.87 3.57
CA GLY A 50 -16.85 15.81 4.50
C GLY A 50 -15.71 15.16 5.29
N TYR A 51 -14.59 14.86 4.63
CA TYR A 51 -13.45 14.19 5.26
C TYR A 51 -12.70 15.10 6.25
N SER A 52 -12.35 14.55 7.41
CA SER A 52 -11.72 15.25 8.54
C SER A 52 -10.27 14.84 8.80
N GLY A 53 -9.84 13.68 8.29
CA GLY A 53 -8.60 13.01 8.63
C GLY A 53 -7.90 12.36 7.44
N SER A 54 -6.60 12.19 7.58
CA SER A 54 -5.78 11.42 6.64
C SER A 54 -4.58 10.82 7.36
N GLY A 55 -4.14 9.63 6.96
CA GLY A 55 -3.02 8.99 7.63
C GLY A 55 -2.70 7.60 7.12
N CYS A 56 -1.56 7.08 7.61
CA CYS A 56 -1.15 5.71 7.38
C CYS A 56 -1.88 4.76 8.32
N TYR A 57 -2.28 3.60 7.80
CA TYR A 57 -2.89 2.53 8.61
C TYR A 57 -2.26 1.17 8.35
N GLU A 58 -1.44 1.03 7.31
CA GLU A 58 -0.75 -0.21 6.99
C GLU A 58 0.47 0.08 6.10
N ALA A 59 1.47 -0.79 6.11
CA ALA A 59 2.59 -0.70 5.19
C ALA A 59 3.04 -2.09 4.75
N ILE A 60 3.44 -2.20 3.48
CA ILE A 60 3.82 -3.48 2.88
C ILE A 60 5.14 -3.39 2.14
N HIS A 61 5.80 -4.54 2.04
CA HIS A 61 6.85 -4.76 1.07
C HIS A 61 6.38 -5.73 0.00
N ILE A 62 6.26 -5.24 -1.23
CA ILE A 62 6.02 -6.09 -2.40
C ILE A 62 7.38 -6.46 -2.99
N TYR A 63 7.68 -7.77 -3.01
CA TYR A 63 8.90 -8.27 -3.61
C TYR A 63 8.77 -8.28 -5.15
N LYS A 64 9.73 -7.65 -5.82
CA LYS A 64 9.83 -7.63 -7.29
C LYS A 64 10.21 -9.01 -7.84
N GLN A 65 10.16 -9.14 -9.18
CA GLN A 65 10.62 -10.33 -9.92
C GLN A 65 9.96 -11.64 -9.48
N ARG A 66 8.68 -11.58 -9.11
CA ARG A 66 7.86 -12.76 -8.84
C ARG A 66 7.03 -13.11 -10.08
N PRO A 67 6.81 -14.40 -10.36
CA PRO A 67 5.91 -14.83 -11.43
C PRO A 67 4.55 -14.16 -11.25
N ARG A 68 4.04 -13.56 -12.33
CA ARG A 68 2.64 -13.16 -12.41
C ARG A 68 1.88 -14.33 -13.01
N PHE A 69 0.81 -14.75 -12.35
CA PHE A 69 -0.09 -15.73 -12.94
C PHE A 69 -0.71 -15.15 -14.21
N ALA A 70 -0.89 -15.99 -15.22
CA ALA A 70 -1.58 -15.66 -16.44
C ALA A 70 -3.00 -15.17 -16.11
N VAL A 71 -3.39 -14.06 -16.75
CA VAL A 71 -4.74 -13.53 -16.64
C VAL A 71 -5.65 -14.39 -17.50
N ASN A 72 -6.79 -14.83 -16.97
CA ASN A 72 -7.85 -15.56 -17.70
C ASN A 72 -7.33 -16.77 -18.50
N HIS A 73 -6.82 -17.79 -17.80
CA HIS A 73 -6.37 -19.00 -18.50
C HIS A 73 -7.55 -19.99 -18.68
N ASP A 74 -7.62 -20.63 -19.86
CA ASP A 74 -8.48 -21.77 -20.17
C ASP A 74 -7.79 -23.11 -19.91
N TYR A 75 -8.55 -24.15 -19.55
CA TYR A 75 -8.01 -25.48 -19.25
C TYR A 75 -7.03 -26.00 -20.33
N PRO A 76 -5.83 -26.50 -19.95
CA PRO A 76 -5.31 -26.72 -18.60
C PRO A 76 -4.67 -25.47 -17.95
N GLN A 77 -4.70 -25.42 -16.61
CA GLN A 77 -4.14 -24.32 -15.79
C GLN A 77 -2.61 -24.29 -15.81
N PRO A 78 -1.95 -23.45 -16.65
CA PRO A 78 -0.51 -23.47 -16.79
C PRO A 78 0.18 -22.98 -15.51
N ASP A 79 -0.54 -22.26 -14.63
CA ASP A 79 -0.05 -21.71 -13.37
C ASP A 79 -0.65 -22.37 -12.13
N ALA A 80 -1.33 -23.51 -12.27
CA ALA A 80 -1.73 -24.30 -11.12
C ALA A 80 -0.51 -24.66 -10.25
N MET A 81 -0.70 -24.62 -8.93
CA MET A 81 0.31 -24.97 -7.93
C MET A 81 1.59 -24.10 -7.94
N LYS A 82 1.59 -22.94 -8.60
CA LYS A 82 2.71 -21.98 -8.56
C LYS A 82 2.53 -20.95 -7.44
N LEU A 83 3.65 -20.44 -6.92
CA LEU A 83 3.63 -19.31 -5.98
C LEU A 83 3.45 -17.99 -6.72
N GLY A 84 2.54 -17.16 -6.22
CA GLY A 84 2.28 -15.83 -6.76
C GLY A 84 3.20 -14.77 -6.18
N LEU A 85 2.69 -13.55 -6.10
CA LEU A 85 3.40 -12.42 -5.52
C LEU A 85 3.65 -12.63 -4.02
N LYS A 86 4.90 -12.42 -3.59
CA LYS A 86 5.28 -12.39 -2.17
C LYS A 86 5.08 -10.97 -1.64
N ILE A 87 4.31 -10.84 -0.56
CA ILE A 87 4.09 -9.58 0.16
C ILE A 87 4.47 -9.80 1.62
N TYR A 88 5.22 -8.88 2.21
CA TYR A 88 5.41 -8.81 3.65
C TYR A 88 4.58 -7.65 4.21
N ARG A 89 3.73 -7.96 5.19
CA ARG A 89 2.85 -7.00 5.87
C ARG A 89 3.51 -6.57 7.18
N TYR A 90 3.73 -5.27 7.37
CA TYR A 90 4.36 -4.74 8.59
C TYR A 90 3.36 -4.47 9.71
N GLY A 91 2.08 -4.29 9.39
CA GLY A 91 1.09 -3.79 10.35
C GLY A 91 1.22 -2.27 10.56
N GLN A 92 0.17 -1.65 11.09
CA GLN A 92 0.14 -0.22 11.36
C GLN A 92 1.33 0.25 12.23
N ARG A 93 1.50 -0.35 13.40
CA ARG A 93 2.46 0.13 14.42
C ARG A 93 3.91 0.02 13.96
N ALA A 94 4.30 -1.11 13.38
CA ALA A 94 5.67 -1.32 12.92
C ALA A 94 5.92 -0.72 11.53
N GLY A 95 4.92 -0.74 10.65
CA GLY A 95 5.04 -0.31 9.25
C GLY A 95 4.97 1.20 9.05
N CYS A 96 3.96 1.85 9.62
CA CYS A 96 3.75 3.28 9.40
C CYS A 96 4.91 4.13 9.95
N GLY A 97 5.46 3.73 11.09
CA GLY A 97 6.61 4.36 11.74
C GLY A 97 7.98 3.85 11.30
N TRP A 98 8.08 2.95 10.32
CA TRP A 98 9.34 2.27 10.00
C TRP A 98 10.43 3.18 9.40
N LYS A 99 11.59 3.24 10.07
CA LYS A 99 12.75 4.09 9.73
C LYS A 99 14.04 3.31 9.43
N ALA A 100 13.98 2.03 9.07
CA ALA A 100 15.23 1.27 8.92
C ALA A 100 16.03 1.63 7.65
N ASN A 101 17.31 1.28 7.70
CA ASN A 101 18.34 1.57 6.70
C ASN A 101 18.18 0.74 5.41
N HIS A 102 17.03 0.10 5.20
CA HIS A 102 16.73 -0.79 4.09
C HIS A 102 15.32 -0.51 3.56
N CYS A 103 15.06 -0.95 2.31
CA CYS A 103 13.92 -0.53 1.48
C CYS A 103 12.52 -0.98 1.95
N GLY A 104 12.38 -1.77 3.01
CA GLY A 104 11.08 -2.22 3.50
C GLY A 104 10.55 -1.31 4.60
N PRO A 105 9.24 -0.98 4.66
CA PRO A 105 8.20 -1.17 3.63
C PRO A 105 8.42 -0.29 2.39
N ASN A 106 8.05 -0.79 1.20
CA ASN A 106 8.19 -0.06 -0.08
C ASN A 106 6.86 0.48 -0.63
N TYR A 107 5.75 0.23 0.07
CA TYR A 107 4.45 0.83 -0.14
C TYR A 107 3.79 1.20 1.19
N CYS A 108 3.12 2.34 1.21
CA CYS A 108 2.38 2.88 2.35
C CYS A 108 0.89 2.86 2.01
N CYS A 109 0.07 2.27 2.88
CA CYS A 109 -1.38 2.36 2.75
C CYS A 109 -1.87 3.61 3.48
N CYS A 110 -2.25 4.61 2.69
CA CYS A 110 -2.80 5.87 3.15
C CYS A 110 -4.31 5.85 2.98
N ARG A 111 -5.04 6.47 3.91
CA ARG A 111 -6.48 6.66 3.77
C ARG A 111 -6.90 8.07 4.12
N VAL A 112 -8.05 8.48 3.61
CA VAL A 112 -8.77 9.72 3.93
C VAL A 112 -10.15 9.36 4.48
N TRP A 113 -10.55 9.97 5.59
CA TRP A 113 -11.81 9.71 6.30
C TRP A 113 -12.37 10.99 6.94
#